data_AF-A0A0C3CID3-F1
#
_entry.id   AF-A0A0C3CID3-F1
#
_cell.length_a   1.000
_cell.length_b   1.000
_cell.length_c   1.000
_cell.angle_alpha   90.00
_cell.angle_beta   90.00
_cell.angle_gamma   90.00
#
_symmetry.space_group_name_H-M   'P 1'
#
loop_
_entity.id
_entity.type
_entity.pdbx_description
1 polymer ?
#
loop_
_entity_poly.entity_id
_entity_poly.type
_entity_poly.pdbx_seq_one_letter_code
_entity_poly.pdbx_strand_id
1 'polypeptide(L)'
;VMIWANFAMELYITKCQEGHVHGWQSTKGTKGQCILDTLFVKLENPPSNVQFEGLPQNVVPLTRSSMTIKASLPNDDSVIISRSQVEVLVNFAMTDFASQGKTRPKNPVDLNNLQTHQAYYAALSHSSTAEGTIILQGFDTNKMTGGASGALRQEFREIELLDEITNLRYQGKLHKSVTGNVHNHLIKRFCEWNDYQYIPKNVHKSIQWTNKDPSNGGEKKSLQYFHNLMG
;
A
#
# COMPACT_ATOMS: atom_id res chain seq x y z
N VAL A 1 10.26 -19.51 -1.36
CA VAL A 1 10.96 -18.22 -1.14
C VAL A 1 10.26 -17.13 -1.91
N MET A 2 10.51 -15.88 -1.57
CA MET A 2 10.03 -14.70 -2.27
C MET A 2 11.22 -13.82 -2.64
N ILE A 3 11.30 -13.39 -3.88
CA ILE A 3 12.32 -12.46 -4.36
C ILE A 3 12.04 -11.08 -3.75
N TRP A 4 13.06 -10.40 -3.21
CA TRP A 4 12.89 -9.13 -2.50
C TRP A 4 13.40 -7.90 -3.26
N ALA A 5 13.94 -8.11 -4.47
CA ALA A 5 14.46 -7.04 -5.33
C ALA A 5 14.03 -7.23 -6.79
N ASN A 6 14.06 -6.13 -7.54
CA ASN A 6 13.88 -6.17 -8.99
C ASN A 6 15.24 -6.42 -9.64
N PHE A 7 15.47 -7.63 -10.13
CA PHE A 7 16.71 -8.00 -10.82
C PHE A 7 16.57 -7.84 -12.34
N ALA A 8 15.51 -8.40 -12.91
CA ALA A 8 15.25 -8.40 -14.35
C ALA A 8 13.73 -8.50 -14.58
N MET A 9 13.10 -7.38 -14.98
CA MET A 9 11.63 -7.32 -15.14
C MET A 9 11.16 -8.12 -16.34
N GLU A 10 11.93 -8.11 -17.41
CA GLU A 10 11.73 -8.84 -18.66
C GLU A 10 11.81 -10.36 -18.49
N LEU A 11 12.47 -10.82 -17.42
CA LEU A 11 12.56 -12.23 -17.04
C LEU A 11 11.70 -12.58 -15.82
N TYR A 12 10.82 -11.66 -15.41
CA TYR A 12 9.95 -11.81 -14.24
C TYR A 12 10.70 -12.11 -12.93
N ILE A 13 11.96 -11.68 -12.84
CA ILE A 13 12.76 -11.74 -11.63
C ILE A 13 12.55 -10.43 -10.87
N THR A 14 11.33 -10.27 -10.37
CA THR A 14 10.84 -9.02 -9.77
C THR A 14 10.62 -9.16 -8.28
N LYS A 15 10.57 -8.01 -7.60
CA LYS A 15 10.24 -7.94 -6.19
C LYS A 15 8.87 -8.57 -5.96
N CYS A 16 8.80 -9.36 -4.91
CA CYS A 16 7.67 -10.19 -4.52
C CYS A 16 7.37 -11.38 -5.44
N GLN A 17 8.15 -11.68 -6.49
CA GLN A 17 7.96 -12.92 -7.25
C GLN A 17 8.18 -14.15 -6.35
N GLU A 18 7.23 -15.09 -6.38
CA GLU A 18 7.29 -16.32 -5.58
C GLU A 18 8.01 -17.43 -6.35
N GLY A 19 8.64 -18.34 -5.61
CA GLY A 19 9.35 -19.46 -6.21
C GLY A 19 9.87 -20.46 -5.19
N HIS A 20 10.34 -21.59 -5.71
CA HIS A 20 10.86 -22.71 -4.94
C HIS A 20 12.37 -22.80 -5.11
N VAL A 21 13.10 -23.10 -4.03
CA VAL A 21 14.55 -23.31 -4.14
C VAL A 21 14.80 -24.57 -4.97
N HIS A 22 15.55 -24.42 -6.05
CA HIS A 22 15.97 -25.52 -6.91
C HIS A 22 17.35 -26.07 -6.51
N GLY A 23 18.26 -25.17 -6.10
CA GLY A 23 19.61 -25.50 -5.66
C GLY A 23 20.35 -24.24 -5.27
N TRP A 24 21.59 -24.38 -4.78
CA TRP A 24 22.43 -23.24 -4.44
C TRP A 24 23.91 -23.57 -4.56
N GLN A 25 24.70 -22.52 -4.67
CA GLN A 25 26.15 -22.54 -4.54
C GLN A 25 26.57 -21.73 -3.33
N SER A 26 27.61 -22.20 -2.65
CA SER A 26 28.17 -21.54 -1.47
C SER A 26 29.64 -21.26 -1.65
N THR A 27 30.10 -20.15 -1.07
CA THR A 27 31.51 -19.76 -1.01
C THR A 27 31.96 -19.62 0.44
N LYS A 28 33.27 -19.71 0.69
CA LYS A 28 33.83 -19.40 2.01
C LYS A 28 34.07 -17.90 2.14
N GLY A 29 33.54 -17.31 3.21
CA GLY A 29 33.75 -15.92 3.58
C GLY A 29 35.11 -15.65 4.19
N THR A 30 35.37 -14.37 4.48
CA THR A 30 36.64 -13.88 5.05
C THR A 30 36.99 -14.44 6.43
N LYS A 31 35.99 -14.93 7.17
CA LYS A 31 36.16 -15.60 8.48
C LYS A 31 35.95 -17.11 8.38
N GLY A 32 36.02 -17.68 7.17
CA GLY A 32 35.79 -19.11 6.92
C GLY A 32 34.32 -19.55 7.00
N GLN A 33 33.38 -18.62 7.20
CA GLN A 33 31.95 -18.92 7.24
C GLN A 33 31.41 -19.31 5.87
N CYS A 34 30.46 -20.23 5.82
CA CYS A 34 29.75 -20.59 4.59
C CYS A 34 28.79 -19.45 4.21
N ILE A 35 28.89 -18.94 2.99
CA ILE A 35 28.06 -17.85 2.47
C ILE A 35 27.31 -18.33 1.24
N LEU A 36 26.00 -18.06 1.19
CA LEU A 36 25.18 -18.28 0.00
C LEU A 36 25.62 -17.32 -1.11
N ASP A 37 26.12 -17.86 -2.22
CA ASP A 37 26.66 -17.06 -3.32
C ASP A 37 25.64 -16.90 -4.46
N THR A 38 25.13 -18.03 -4.96
CA THR A 38 24.11 -18.07 -5.99
C THR A 38 22.99 -18.99 -5.56
N LEU A 39 21.76 -18.51 -5.60
CA LEU A 39 20.55 -19.27 -5.32
C LEU A 39 19.79 -19.51 -6.62
N PHE A 40 19.52 -20.77 -6.95
CA PHE A 40 18.68 -21.11 -8.10
C PHE A 40 17.23 -21.25 -7.62
N VAL A 41 16.34 -20.43 -8.17
CA VAL A 41 14.92 -20.40 -7.79
C VAL A 41 14.08 -20.76 -8.99
N LYS A 42 13.21 -21.76 -8.84
CA LYS A 42 12.15 -22.07 -9.80
C LYS A 42 10.98 -21.12 -9.56
N LEU A 43 10.71 -20.23 -10.52
CA LEU A 43 9.61 -19.26 -10.43
C LEU A 43 8.26 -19.97 -10.41
N GLU A 44 7.36 -19.50 -9.55
CA GLU A 44 5.99 -19.97 -9.46
C GLU A 44 5.09 -19.16 -10.40
N ASN A 45 4.48 -19.85 -11.37
CA ASN A 45 3.54 -19.31 -12.35
C ASN A 45 3.99 -17.96 -12.97
N PRO A 46 5.20 -17.88 -13.55
CA PRO A 46 5.63 -16.65 -14.21
C PRO A 46 4.71 -16.34 -15.41
N PRO A 47 4.50 -15.06 -15.77
CA PRO A 47 3.62 -14.66 -16.88
C PRO A 47 4.01 -15.26 -18.23
N SER A 48 5.31 -15.50 -18.46
CA SER A 48 5.76 -16.36 -19.55
C SER A 48 6.97 -17.20 -19.14
N ASN A 49 7.29 -18.20 -19.96
CA ASN A 49 8.38 -19.12 -19.66
C ASN A 49 9.73 -18.43 -19.79
N VAL A 50 10.59 -18.66 -18.81
CA VAL A 50 11.97 -18.16 -18.76
C VAL A 50 12.90 -19.36 -18.85
N GLN A 51 13.89 -19.28 -19.74
CA GLN A 51 14.83 -20.38 -19.98
C GLN A 51 16.23 -19.81 -20.11
N PHE A 52 17.13 -20.27 -19.25
CA PHE A 52 18.57 -20.03 -19.36
C PHE A 52 19.26 -21.26 -19.91
N GLU A 53 20.33 -21.09 -20.67
CA GLU A 53 21.15 -22.20 -21.14
C GLU A 53 21.71 -22.98 -19.94
N GLY A 54 21.58 -24.31 -19.96
CA GLY A 54 22.08 -25.18 -18.88
C GLY A 54 21.21 -25.24 -17.62
N LEU A 55 20.11 -24.48 -17.51
CA LEU A 55 19.17 -24.56 -16.41
C LEU A 55 17.83 -25.14 -16.85
N PRO A 56 17.04 -25.78 -15.95
CA PRO A 56 15.67 -26.17 -16.27
C PRO A 56 14.76 -24.95 -16.50
N GLN A 57 13.64 -25.17 -17.16
CA GLN A 57 12.64 -24.13 -17.41
C GLN A 57 12.15 -23.47 -16.11
N ASN A 58 12.04 -22.14 -16.16
CA ASN A 58 11.66 -21.24 -15.09
C ASN A 58 12.61 -21.25 -13.87
N VAL A 59 13.80 -21.86 -13.99
CA VAL A 59 14.85 -21.78 -12.96
C VAL A 59 15.75 -20.60 -13.28
N VAL A 60 15.84 -19.65 -12.34
CA VAL A 60 16.63 -18.44 -12.48
C VAL A 60 17.74 -18.38 -11.41
N PRO A 61 18.95 -17.93 -11.76
CA PRO A 61 20.01 -17.69 -10.80
C PRO A 61 19.85 -16.32 -10.13
N LEU A 62 19.90 -16.28 -8.81
CA LEU A 62 19.92 -15.06 -8.01
C LEU A 62 21.27 -14.95 -7.33
N THR A 63 22.02 -13.90 -7.66
CA THR A 63 23.34 -13.62 -7.08
C THR A 63 23.23 -12.62 -5.93
N ARG A 64 24.29 -12.51 -5.13
CA ARG A 64 24.35 -11.52 -4.05
C ARG A 64 24.35 -10.10 -4.60
N SER A 65 23.55 -9.24 -3.97
CA SER A 65 23.69 -7.80 -4.11
C SER A 65 24.34 -7.24 -2.85
N SER A 66 25.07 -6.13 -3.01
CA SER A 66 25.72 -5.42 -1.92
C SER A 66 25.05 -4.08 -1.71
N MET A 67 24.67 -3.78 -0.47
CA MET A 67 24.09 -2.51 -0.06
C MET A 67 24.87 -1.96 1.12
N THR A 68 25.14 -0.65 1.10
CA THR A 68 25.84 0.04 2.19
C THR A 68 24.92 1.11 2.75
N ILE A 69 24.73 1.10 4.07
CA ILE A 69 23.93 2.07 4.80
C ILE A 69 24.86 2.84 5.75
N LYS A 70 24.67 4.16 5.83
CA LYS A 70 25.28 5.00 6.86
C LYS A 70 24.28 5.15 8.01
N ALA A 71 24.62 4.61 9.17
CA ALA A 71 23.82 4.73 10.39
C ALA A 71 24.38 5.86 11.25
N SER A 72 23.56 6.85 11.57
CA SER A 72 23.91 7.90 12.54
C SER A 72 23.62 7.40 13.96
N LEU A 73 24.58 7.60 14.85
CA LEU A 73 24.47 7.24 16.26
C LEU A 73 23.95 8.43 17.09
N PRO A 74 23.39 8.20 18.30
CA PRO A 74 22.88 9.28 19.15
C PRO A 74 23.92 10.32 19.60
N ASN A 75 25.21 10.03 19.42
CA ASN A 75 26.33 10.91 19.73
C ASN A 75 26.86 11.67 18.48
N ASP A 76 26.06 11.76 17.43
CA ASP A 76 26.39 12.37 16.12
C ASP A 76 27.50 11.69 15.32
N ASP A 77 28.05 10.57 15.81
CA ASP A 77 28.94 9.72 15.03
C ASP A 77 28.17 8.99 13.92
N SER A 78 28.90 8.47 12.94
CA SER A 78 28.31 7.64 11.89
C SER A 78 29.09 6.37 11.65
N VAL A 79 28.35 5.27 11.50
CA VAL A 79 28.89 3.94 11.20
C VAL A 79 28.42 3.53 9.82
N ILE A 80 29.34 3.01 9.02
CA ILE A 80 29.02 2.44 7.72
C ILE A 80 28.79 0.95 7.88
N ILE A 81 27.60 0.48 7.54
CA ILE A 81 27.20 -0.92 7.58
C ILE A 81 27.04 -1.40 6.14
N SER A 82 27.84 -2.39 5.74
CA SER A 82 27.70 -3.04 4.44
C SER A 82 27.08 -4.43 4.60
N ARG A 83 26.14 -4.75 3.71
CA ARG A 83 25.43 -6.03 3.64
C ARG A 83 25.60 -6.60 2.24
N SER A 84 26.09 -7.83 2.14
CA SER A 84 26.13 -8.59 0.89
C SER A 84 25.34 -9.88 1.05
N GLN A 85 24.22 -10.02 0.34
CA GLN A 85 23.33 -11.18 0.46
C GLN A 85 22.52 -11.41 -0.82
N VAL A 86 22.05 -12.64 -1.02
CA VAL A 86 21.02 -12.91 -2.04
C VAL A 86 19.69 -12.38 -1.53
N GLU A 87 19.02 -11.51 -2.30
CA GLU A 87 17.82 -10.80 -1.85
C GLU A 87 16.55 -11.62 -2.01
N VAL A 88 16.42 -12.63 -1.15
CA VAL A 88 15.22 -13.45 -1.00
C VAL A 88 14.77 -13.50 0.46
N LEU A 89 13.47 -13.70 0.65
CA LEU A 89 12.87 -14.00 1.94
C LEU A 89 12.26 -15.39 1.92
N VAL A 90 12.23 -16.03 3.09
CA VAL A 90 11.45 -17.25 3.28
C VAL A 90 9.98 -16.86 3.23
N ASN A 91 9.19 -17.57 2.42
CA ASN A 91 7.79 -17.25 2.15
C ASN A 91 6.83 -18.19 2.90
N PHE A 92 7.03 -18.35 4.21
CA PHE A 92 6.10 -19.12 5.07
C PHE A 92 4.99 -18.23 5.64
N ALA A 93 5.34 -16.99 5.95
CA ALA A 93 4.42 -15.96 6.41
C ALA A 93 4.84 -14.63 5.76
N MET A 94 3.86 -13.77 5.52
CA MET A 94 4.07 -12.47 4.90
C MET A 94 3.24 -11.45 5.66
N THR A 95 3.81 -10.28 5.92
CA THR A 95 3.05 -9.17 6.50
C THR A 95 2.07 -8.63 5.47
N ASP A 96 0.98 -8.02 5.95
CA ASP A 96 -0.01 -7.31 5.13
C ASP A 96 0.62 -6.27 4.18
N PHE A 97 1.67 -5.57 4.64
CA PHE A 97 2.44 -4.65 3.80
C PHE A 97 3.18 -5.35 2.67
N ALA A 98 3.82 -6.49 2.94
CA ALA A 98 4.57 -7.24 1.94
C ALA A 98 3.65 -7.99 0.96
N SER A 99 2.41 -8.30 1.37
CA SER A 99 1.40 -8.92 0.52
C SER A 99 0.66 -7.96 -0.38
N GLN A 100 0.81 -6.64 -0.17
CA GLN A 100 0.07 -5.61 -0.90
C GLN A 100 0.16 -5.79 -2.42
N GLY A 101 -0.99 -5.75 -3.11
CA GLY A 101 -1.07 -5.87 -4.57
C GLY A 101 -1.07 -7.31 -5.10
N LYS A 102 -1.11 -8.33 -4.25
CA LYS A 102 -1.22 -9.73 -4.68
C LYS A 102 -2.59 -10.33 -4.42
N THR A 103 -3.09 -11.07 -5.39
CA THR A 103 -4.26 -11.94 -5.23
C THR A 103 -3.81 -13.35 -4.89
N ARG A 104 -4.39 -13.94 -3.84
CA ARG A 104 -4.08 -15.27 -3.30
C ARG A 104 -5.32 -16.15 -3.34
N PRO A 105 -5.30 -17.27 -4.11
CA PRO A 105 -6.39 -18.24 -4.11
C PRO A 105 -6.60 -18.94 -2.77
N LYS A 106 -5.52 -19.16 -2.02
CA LYS A 106 -5.52 -19.67 -0.65
C LYS A 106 -4.83 -18.64 0.24
N ASN A 107 -5.60 -18.05 1.15
CA ASN A 107 -5.14 -16.95 2.00
C ASN A 107 -5.41 -17.28 3.48
N PRO A 108 -4.54 -18.12 4.10
CA PRO A 108 -4.53 -18.24 5.54
C PRO A 108 -4.03 -16.93 6.15
N VAL A 109 -4.87 -16.30 6.97
CA VAL A 109 -4.60 -15.00 7.59
C VAL A 109 -4.72 -15.07 9.10
N ASP A 110 -3.82 -14.37 9.78
CA ASP A 110 -3.90 -14.13 11.21
C ASP A 110 -4.27 -12.66 11.45
N LEU A 111 -5.46 -12.44 12.02
CA LEU A 111 -6.03 -11.12 12.23
C LEU A 111 -5.86 -10.63 13.67
N ASN A 112 -5.43 -11.49 14.60
CA ASN A 112 -5.53 -11.25 16.04
C ASN A 112 -4.77 -9.98 16.49
N ASN A 113 -3.57 -9.78 15.95
CA ASN A 113 -2.69 -8.67 16.32
C ASN A 113 -2.79 -7.44 15.40
N LEU A 114 -3.73 -7.43 14.44
CA LEU A 114 -3.92 -6.29 13.55
C LEU A 114 -4.53 -5.12 14.32
N GLN A 115 -3.96 -3.92 14.13
CA GLN A 115 -4.28 -2.76 14.96
C GLN A 115 -5.34 -1.84 14.35
N THR A 116 -5.47 -1.85 13.02
CA THR A 116 -6.30 -0.86 12.30
C THR A 116 -7.26 -1.54 11.32
N HIS A 117 -8.39 -0.88 11.04
CA HIS A 117 -9.33 -1.30 9.99
C HIS A 117 -8.64 -1.55 8.65
N GLN A 118 -7.65 -0.72 8.30
CA GLN A 118 -6.91 -0.85 7.04
C GLN A 118 -6.06 -2.12 6.99
N ALA A 119 -5.44 -2.53 8.09
CA ALA A 119 -4.67 -3.77 8.16
C ALA A 119 -5.57 -4.99 7.96
N TYR A 120 -6.76 -4.98 8.58
CA TYR A 120 -7.80 -5.99 8.36
C TYR A 120 -8.23 -6.06 6.90
N TYR A 121 -8.56 -4.90 6.32
CA TYR A 121 -8.95 -4.80 4.92
C TYR A 121 -7.85 -5.33 4.01
N ALA A 122 -6.59 -4.90 4.20
CA ALA A 122 -5.45 -5.34 3.42
C ALA A 122 -5.30 -6.87 3.47
N ALA A 123 -5.18 -7.44 4.67
CA ALA A 123 -5.00 -8.88 4.87
C ALA A 123 -6.11 -9.71 4.20
N LEU A 124 -7.37 -9.29 4.33
CA LEU A 124 -8.52 -10.01 3.78
C LEU A 124 -8.67 -9.81 2.27
N SER A 125 -8.42 -8.61 1.76
CA SER A 125 -8.58 -8.23 0.34
C SER A 125 -7.64 -8.98 -0.60
N HIS A 126 -6.59 -9.61 -0.07
CA HIS A 126 -5.74 -10.51 -0.84
C HIS A 126 -6.41 -11.81 -1.26
N SER A 127 -7.49 -12.21 -0.59
CA SER A 127 -8.19 -13.46 -0.93
C SER A 127 -8.97 -13.29 -2.24
N SER A 128 -8.84 -14.24 -3.17
CA SER A 128 -9.65 -14.20 -4.40
C SER A 128 -11.08 -14.72 -4.21
N THR A 129 -11.32 -15.52 -3.17
CA THR A 129 -12.61 -16.14 -2.85
C THR A 129 -12.77 -16.28 -1.33
N ALA A 130 -14.02 -16.32 -0.85
CA ALA A 130 -14.31 -16.56 0.56
C ALA A 130 -13.92 -17.98 1.01
N GLU A 131 -14.11 -18.99 0.15
CA GLU A 131 -13.69 -20.38 0.41
C GLU A 131 -12.16 -20.50 0.58
N GLY A 132 -11.41 -19.69 -0.16
CA GLY A 132 -9.95 -19.61 -0.06
C GLY A 132 -9.43 -18.87 1.17
N THR A 133 -10.29 -18.13 1.90
CA THR A 133 -9.90 -17.37 3.09
C THR A 133 -10.01 -18.24 4.33
N ILE A 134 -8.89 -18.43 5.04
CA ILE A 134 -8.86 -19.16 6.31
C ILE A 134 -8.42 -18.19 7.40
N ILE A 135 -9.28 -17.93 8.38
CA ILE A 135 -8.94 -17.09 9.53
C ILE A 135 -8.41 -18.02 10.63
N LEU A 136 -7.13 -17.85 11.00
CA LEU A 136 -6.44 -18.76 11.91
C LEU A 136 -6.79 -18.54 13.39
N GLN A 137 -7.08 -17.30 13.78
CA GLN A 137 -7.34 -16.89 15.17
C GLN A 137 -8.55 -15.96 15.26
N GLY A 138 -9.02 -15.73 16.49
CA GLY A 138 -10.04 -14.72 16.75
C GLY A 138 -9.61 -13.32 16.31
N PHE A 139 -10.58 -12.43 16.17
CA PHE A 139 -10.35 -11.07 15.72
C PHE A 139 -11.31 -10.08 16.38
N ASP A 140 -10.92 -8.80 16.39
CA ASP A 140 -11.73 -7.73 16.99
C ASP A 140 -12.72 -7.19 15.96
N THR A 141 -13.99 -7.55 16.13
CA THR A 141 -15.08 -7.10 15.25
C THR A 141 -15.21 -5.58 15.22
N ASN A 142 -14.88 -4.89 16.32
CA ASN A 142 -14.98 -3.43 16.38
C ASN A 142 -13.98 -2.76 15.43
N LYS A 143 -12.84 -3.39 15.14
CA LYS A 143 -11.88 -2.87 14.16
C LYS A 143 -12.38 -3.00 12.72
N MET A 144 -13.28 -3.94 12.46
CA MET A 144 -13.93 -4.10 11.14
C MET A 144 -15.18 -3.22 11.01
N THR A 145 -15.96 -3.08 12.08
CA THR A 145 -17.24 -2.35 12.06
C THR A 145 -17.15 -0.90 12.52
N GLY A 146 -16.00 -0.47 13.08
CA GLY A 146 -15.78 0.87 13.62
C GLY A 146 -15.64 1.98 12.57
N GLY A 147 -15.66 1.61 11.29
CA GLY A 147 -15.59 2.54 10.16
C GLY A 147 -14.18 3.03 9.83
N ALA A 148 -14.08 3.73 8.71
CA ALA A 148 -12.84 4.35 8.26
C ALA A 148 -12.44 5.53 9.18
N SER A 149 -11.14 5.79 9.29
CA SER A 149 -10.64 6.95 10.04
C SER A 149 -11.22 8.26 9.48
N GLY A 150 -11.29 9.31 10.31
CA GLY A 150 -11.80 10.62 9.87
C GLY A 150 -11.07 11.16 8.64
N ALA A 151 -9.74 11.03 8.61
CA ALA A 151 -8.92 11.42 7.47
C ALA A 151 -9.27 10.61 6.21
N LEU A 152 -9.37 9.28 6.30
CA LEU A 152 -9.72 8.44 5.15
C LEU A 152 -11.14 8.70 4.65
N ARG A 153 -12.10 8.91 5.56
CA ARG A 153 -13.47 9.32 5.19
C ARG A 153 -13.45 10.64 4.42
N GLN A 154 -12.62 11.59 4.84
CA GLN A 154 -12.50 12.89 4.19
C GLN A 154 -11.91 12.78 2.77
N GLU A 155 -10.87 11.96 2.57
CA GLU A 155 -10.34 11.66 1.23
C GLU A 155 -11.42 11.10 0.30
N PHE A 156 -12.22 10.14 0.76
CA PHE A 156 -13.33 9.61 -0.04
C PHE A 156 -14.37 10.69 -0.39
N ARG A 157 -14.74 11.55 0.57
CA ARG A 157 -15.68 12.67 0.32
C ARG A 157 -15.14 13.63 -0.74
N GLU A 158 -13.85 13.94 -0.70
CA GLU A 158 -13.21 14.84 -1.66
C GLU A 158 -13.18 14.22 -3.05
N ILE A 159 -12.91 12.92 -3.16
CA ILE A 159 -12.99 12.17 -4.42
C ILE A 159 -14.40 12.23 -5.02
N GLU A 160 -15.45 12.03 -4.22
CA GLU A 160 -16.85 12.12 -4.69
C GLU A 160 -17.20 13.53 -5.19
N LEU A 161 -16.70 14.57 -4.53
CA LEU A 161 -16.88 15.95 -4.98
C LEU A 161 -16.13 16.23 -6.30
N LEU A 162 -14.91 15.70 -6.44
CA LEU A 162 -14.13 15.83 -7.67
C LEU A 162 -14.78 15.09 -8.85
N ASP A 163 -15.36 13.91 -8.61
CA ASP A 163 -16.12 13.17 -9.61
C ASP A 163 -17.33 13.99 -10.09
N GLU A 164 -18.10 14.56 -9.18
CA GLU A 164 -19.24 15.42 -9.51
C GLU A 164 -18.81 16.66 -10.30
N ILE A 165 -17.73 17.34 -9.88
CA ILE A 165 -17.19 18.50 -10.60
C ILE A 165 -16.79 18.10 -12.02
N THR A 166 -16.16 16.93 -12.17
CA THR A 166 -15.74 16.38 -13.47
C THR A 166 -16.96 16.10 -14.35
N ASN A 167 -18.00 15.47 -13.80
CA ASN A 167 -19.24 15.19 -14.49
C ASN A 167 -19.98 16.46 -14.94
N LEU A 168 -20.11 17.46 -14.06
CA LEU A 168 -20.72 18.75 -14.39
C LEU A 168 -19.94 19.51 -15.46
N ARG A 169 -18.61 19.45 -15.41
CA ARG A 169 -17.74 20.06 -16.42
C ARG A 169 -17.95 19.39 -17.78
N TYR A 170 -17.97 18.06 -17.80
CA TYR A 170 -18.21 17.28 -19.02
C TYR A 170 -19.57 17.60 -19.65
N GLN A 171 -20.61 17.75 -18.82
CA GLN A 171 -21.96 18.12 -19.27
C GLN A 171 -22.11 19.61 -19.64
N GLY A 172 -21.05 20.43 -19.49
CA GLY A 172 -21.12 21.88 -19.71
C GLY A 172 -21.97 22.64 -18.67
N LYS A 173 -22.29 22.02 -17.54
CA LYS A 173 -23.13 22.58 -16.47
C LYS A 173 -22.33 23.20 -15.32
N LEU A 174 -21.03 22.95 -15.26
CA LEU A 174 -20.17 23.54 -14.24
C LEU A 174 -20.00 25.04 -14.48
N HIS A 175 -20.22 25.85 -13.44
CA HIS A 175 -20.06 27.28 -13.54
C HIS A 175 -18.60 27.69 -13.79
N LYS A 176 -18.40 28.73 -14.62
CA LYS A 176 -17.08 29.18 -15.08
C LYS A 176 -16.16 29.67 -13.96
N SER A 177 -16.70 30.05 -12.79
CA SER A 177 -15.90 30.43 -11.62
C SER A 177 -15.24 29.24 -10.91
N VAL A 178 -15.70 28.01 -11.17
CA VAL A 178 -15.16 26.80 -10.54
C VAL A 178 -13.92 26.33 -11.31
N THR A 179 -12.80 26.96 -11.00
CA THR A 179 -11.48 26.69 -11.57
C THR A 179 -10.45 26.49 -10.47
N GLY A 180 -9.36 25.78 -10.79
CA GLY A 180 -8.29 25.50 -9.85
C GLY A 180 -7.28 24.52 -10.42
N ASN A 181 -6.02 24.69 -10.03
CA ASN A 181 -4.90 23.83 -10.47
C ASN A 181 -4.62 22.67 -9.52
N VAL A 182 -5.22 22.68 -8.32
CA VAL A 182 -5.11 21.62 -7.31
C VAL A 182 -6.50 21.27 -6.76
N HIS A 183 -6.67 20.04 -6.29
CA HIS A 183 -7.99 19.54 -5.86
C HIS A 183 -8.61 20.43 -4.77
N ASN A 184 -7.82 20.86 -3.77
CA ASN A 184 -8.33 21.65 -2.64
C ASN A 184 -8.96 22.97 -3.07
N HIS A 185 -8.32 23.68 -4.01
CA HIS A 185 -8.87 24.91 -4.55
C HIS A 185 -10.14 24.65 -5.35
N LEU A 186 -10.15 23.59 -6.16
CA LEU A 186 -11.30 23.25 -7.01
C LEU A 186 -12.53 22.89 -6.17
N ILE A 187 -12.36 22.05 -5.14
CA ILE A 187 -13.41 21.68 -4.19
C ILE A 187 -13.93 22.91 -3.45
N LYS A 188 -13.03 23.77 -2.96
CA LYS A 188 -13.43 25.02 -2.29
C LYS A 188 -14.28 25.91 -3.20
N ARG A 189 -13.84 26.16 -4.44
CA ARG A 189 -14.59 26.99 -5.41
C ARG A 189 -15.93 26.37 -5.79
N PHE A 190 -15.99 25.04 -5.87
CA PHE A 190 -17.23 24.33 -6.12
C PHE A 190 -18.22 24.51 -4.95
N CYS A 191 -17.75 24.36 -3.71
CA CYS A 191 -18.59 24.54 -2.52
C CYS A 191 -19.06 26.01 -2.36
N GLU A 192 -18.20 26.99 -2.69
CA GLU A 192 -18.56 28.42 -2.72
C GLU A 192 -19.66 28.73 -3.73
N TRP A 193 -19.68 28.02 -4.88
CA TRP A 193 -20.66 28.23 -5.93
C TRP A 193 -21.98 27.46 -5.71
N ASN A 194 -21.90 26.22 -5.25
CA ASN A 194 -23.05 25.32 -5.16
C ASN A 194 -23.67 25.34 -3.76
N ASP A 195 -23.01 24.71 -2.80
CA ASP A 195 -23.28 24.73 -1.36
C ASP A 195 -22.21 23.89 -0.65
N TYR A 196 -21.78 24.26 0.55
CA TYR A 196 -20.93 23.43 1.42
C TYR A 196 -21.66 22.19 1.96
N GLN A 197 -23.00 22.21 2.00
CA GLN A 197 -23.83 21.07 2.41
C GLN A 197 -24.26 20.19 1.22
N TYR A 198 -23.86 20.53 -0.01
CA TYR A 198 -24.21 19.73 -1.17
C TYR A 198 -23.58 18.33 -1.08
N ILE A 199 -24.39 17.29 -1.21
CA ILE A 199 -23.94 15.89 -1.26
C ILE A 199 -24.31 15.33 -2.65
N PRO A 200 -23.33 14.89 -3.46
CA PRO A 200 -23.62 14.22 -4.73
C PRO A 200 -24.54 13.00 -4.56
N LYS A 201 -25.36 12.71 -5.57
CA LYS A 201 -26.45 11.72 -5.47
C LYS A 201 -25.99 10.30 -5.13
N ASN A 202 -24.79 9.92 -5.56
CA ASN A 202 -24.29 8.56 -5.45
C ASN A 202 -23.39 8.33 -4.23
N VAL A 203 -23.23 9.33 -3.36
CA VAL A 203 -22.37 9.21 -2.18
C VAL A 203 -22.94 8.19 -1.20
N HIS A 204 -22.11 7.20 -0.85
CA HIS A 204 -22.48 6.15 0.08
C HIS A 204 -22.78 6.71 1.48
N LYS A 205 -23.83 6.20 2.14
CA LYS A 205 -24.34 6.69 3.43
C LYS A 205 -23.28 6.81 4.53
N SER A 206 -22.29 5.91 4.54
CA SER A 206 -21.21 5.89 5.57
C SER A 206 -20.21 7.06 5.46
N ILE A 207 -20.13 7.70 4.30
CA ILE A 207 -19.21 8.83 4.06
C ILE A 207 -19.94 10.15 3.83
N GLN A 208 -21.28 10.18 3.91
CA GLN A 208 -22.04 11.43 3.89
C GLN A 208 -21.62 12.34 5.06
N TRP A 209 -21.75 13.65 4.87
CA TRP A 209 -21.42 14.67 5.86
C TRP A 209 -22.66 15.40 6.34
N THR A 210 -22.57 16.00 7.52
CA THR A 210 -23.67 16.73 8.16
C THR A 210 -23.13 17.98 8.85
N ASN A 211 -24.00 18.83 9.38
CA ASN A 211 -23.58 19.98 10.19
C ASN A 211 -22.77 19.61 11.45
N LYS A 212 -22.90 18.37 11.94
CA LYS A 212 -22.13 17.86 13.09
C LYS A 212 -20.81 17.19 12.69
N ASP A 213 -20.66 16.81 11.42
CA ASP A 213 -19.48 16.18 10.82
C ASP A 213 -19.34 16.71 9.38
N PRO A 214 -18.88 17.97 9.21
CA PRO A 214 -18.83 18.61 7.90
C PRO A 214 -17.68 18.06 7.05
N SER A 215 -17.82 18.12 5.72
CA SER A 215 -16.68 17.96 4.82
C SER A 215 -15.71 19.13 5.00
N ASN A 216 -14.40 18.92 4.83
CA ASN A 216 -13.41 20.01 4.91
C ASN A 216 -13.83 21.15 3.98
N GLY A 217 -13.96 22.34 4.58
CA GLY A 217 -14.74 23.47 4.08
C GLY A 217 -15.71 24.01 5.14
N GLY A 218 -16.11 23.17 6.10
CA GLY A 218 -16.91 23.54 7.27
C GLY A 218 -16.12 24.02 8.49
N GLU A 219 -14.86 24.44 8.34
CA GLU A 219 -14.19 25.20 9.40
C GLU A 219 -14.82 26.60 9.52
N LYS A 220 -15.96 26.69 10.22
CA LYS A 220 -16.26 27.86 11.05
C LYS A 220 -15.38 27.86 12.31
N LYS A 221 -14.07 27.64 12.17
CA LYS A 221 -13.11 27.66 13.28
C LYS A 221 -11.86 28.45 12.91
N SER A 222 -12.01 29.77 12.73
CA SER A 222 -10.89 30.73 12.91
C SER A 222 -11.28 32.23 12.89
N LEU A 223 -12.56 32.61 12.82
CA LEU A 223 -12.96 34.04 12.96
C LEU A 223 -13.62 34.39 14.31
N GLN A 224 -14.06 33.42 15.10
CA GLN A 224 -14.60 33.70 16.45
C GLN A 224 -13.50 33.95 17.50
N TYR A 225 -12.28 33.41 17.29
CA TYR A 225 -11.18 33.56 18.25
C TYR A 225 -10.49 34.94 18.20
N PHE A 226 -10.49 35.61 17.04
CA PHE A 226 -9.94 36.97 16.92
C PHE A 226 -10.89 38.05 17.45
N HIS A 227 -12.20 37.81 17.46
CA HIS A 227 -13.17 38.81 17.95
C HIS A 227 -13.27 38.85 19.49
N ASN A 228 -12.83 37.80 20.19
CA ASN A 228 -12.83 37.72 21.66
C ASN A 228 -11.48 38.12 22.30
N LEU A 229 -10.46 38.47 21.50
CA LEU A 229 -9.16 38.97 21.98
C LEU A 229 -8.93 40.45 21.66
N MET A 230 -9.90 41.11 21.01
CA MET A 230 -9.88 42.54 20.67
C MET A 230 -11.16 43.25 21.14
N GLY A 231 -11.81 42.72 22.19
CA GLY A 231 -12.91 43.34 22.92
C GLY A 231 -12.52 43.57 24.37
#